data_AF-A0A3D2IGG5-F1
#
_entry.id   AF-A0A3D2IGG5-F1
#
_cell.length_a   1.000
_cell.length_b   1.000
_cell.length_c   1.000
_cell.angle_alpha   90.00
_cell.angle_beta   90.00
_cell.angle_gamma   90.00
#
_symmetry.space_group_name_H-M   'P 1'
#
loop_
_entity.id
_entity.type
_entity.pdbx_description
1 polymer ?
#
loop_
_entity_poly.entity_id
_entity_poly.type
_entity_poly.pdbx_seq_one_letter_code
_entity_poly.pdbx_strand_id
1 'polypeptide(L)' 'GEDLGITCALVPSETEGVELGKRHDPLGVPFYNCPTKGKDVIVPIDAIIGGKEGAGNGWRMLMESLAVGRGISLPASSLA' A
#
# COMPACT_ATOMS: atom_id res chain seq x y z
N GLY A 1 6.87 -18.56 11.04
CA GLY A 1 8.28 -18.67 10.65
C GLY A 1 8.97 -17.48 11.24
N GLU A 2 10.16 -17.67 11.81
CA GLU A 2 11.02 -16.54 12.20
C GLU A 2 11.31 -15.70 10.96
N ASP A 3 10.91 -14.44 11.02
CA ASP A 3 11.07 -13.41 10.00
C ASP A 3 10.78 -13.81 8.55
N LEU A 4 9.48 -13.95 8.23
CA LEU A 4 9.03 -14.05 6.83
C LEU A 4 9.41 -12.79 6.02
N GLY A 5 9.62 -11.63 6.66
CA GLY A 5 9.91 -10.37 6.00
C GLY A 5 8.65 -9.57 5.63
N ILE A 6 8.81 -8.55 4.79
CA ILE A 6 7.71 -7.65 4.41
C ILE A 6 6.65 -8.44 3.61
N THR A 7 5.38 -8.27 3.94
CA THR A 7 4.25 -8.90 3.26
C THR A 7 3.27 -7.84 2.78
N CYS A 8 2.76 -7.98 1.56
CA CYS A 8 1.69 -7.13 1.04
C CYS A 8 0.34 -7.84 1.20
N ALA A 9 -0.65 -7.12 1.72
CA ALA A 9 -2.02 -7.63 1.87
C ALA A 9 -3.04 -6.57 1.44
N LEU A 10 -4.20 -7.03 0.96
CA LEU A 10 -5.34 -6.17 0.64
C LEU A 10 -6.20 -5.98 1.89
N VAL A 11 -6.18 -4.77 2.45
CA VAL A 11 -6.95 -4.41 3.64
C VAL A 11 -8.04 -3.40 3.25
N PRO A 12 -9.33 -3.75 3.34
CA PRO A 12 -10.41 -2.80 3.13
C PRO A 12 -10.31 -1.62 4.10
N SER A 13 -10.57 -0.40 3.63
CA SER A 13 -10.53 0.80 4.48
C SER A 13 -11.58 0.81 5.58
N GLU A 14 -12.61 0.00 5.43
CA GLU A 14 -13.73 -0.14 6.36
C GLU A 14 -13.47 -1.23 7.42
N THR A 15 -12.32 -1.90 7.35
CA THR A 15 -11.95 -2.95 8.31
C THR A 15 -11.90 -2.40 9.73
N GLU A 16 -12.45 -3.14 10.68
CA GLU A 16 -12.41 -2.75 12.09
C GLU A 16 -10.96 -2.50 12.56
N GLY A 17 -10.76 -1.38 13.27
CA GLY A 17 -9.44 -0.93 13.70
C GLY A 17 -8.68 -0.08 12.67
N VAL A 18 -9.16 0.04 11.42
CA VAL A 18 -8.63 0.97 10.42
C VAL A 18 -9.28 2.34 10.56
N GLU A 19 -8.46 3.38 10.63
CA GLU A 19 -8.87 4.79 10.69
C GLU A 19 -8.25 5.55 9.51
N LEU A 20 -9.12 6.17 8.70
CA LEU A 20 -8.71 7.18 7.72
C LEU A 20 -8.65 8.54 8.40
N GLY A 21 -7.46 9.12 8.46
CA GLY A 21 -7.23 10.42 9.08
C GLY A 21 -7.69 11.61 8.23
N LYS A 22 -7.41 12.80 8.74
CA LYS A 22 -7.74 14.05 8.04
C LYS A 22 -6.94 14.18 6.75
N ARG A 23 -7.61 14.66 5.69
CA ARG A 23 -6.92 15.02 4.45
C ARG A 23 -5.96 16.17 4.70
N HIS A 24 -4.78 16.08 4.10
CA HIS A 24 -3.85 17.19 4.08
C HIS A 24 -4.21 18.15 2.94
N ASP A 25 -3.76 19.39 3.03
CA ASP A 25 -3.85 20.37 1.94
C ASP A 25 -2.49 20.42 1.22
N PRO A 26 -2.36 19.81 0.02
CA PRO A 26 -1.14 19.85 -0.76
C PRO A 26 -1.12 21.13 -1.62
N LEU A 27 -1.14 22.29 -0.97
CA LEU A 27 -1.05 23.62 -1.60
C LEU A 27 -2.13 23.86 -2.67
N GLY A 28 -3.37 23.45 -2.39
CA GLY A 28 -4.51 23.62 -3.31
C GLY A 28 -4.53 22.66 -4.50
N VAL A 29 -3.58 21.72 -4.60
CA VAL A 29 -3.64 20.65 -5.61
C VAL A 29 -4.72 19.64 -5.19
N PRO A 30 -5.63 19.22 -6.08
CA PRO A 30 -6.64 18.21 -5.76
C PRO A 30 -6.02 16.81 -5.73
N PHE A 31 -5.20 16.54 -4.71
CA PHE A 31 -4.55 15.25 -4.47
C PHE A 31 -5.06 14.64 -3.17
N TYR A 32 -5.61 13.43 -3.27
CA TYR A 32 -6.19 12.74 -2.13
C TYR A 32 -5.09 12.16 -1.24
N ASN A 33 -4.64 12.91 -0.23
CA ASN A 33 -3.67 12.47 0.75
C ASN A 33 -4.25 12.52 2.17
N CYS A 34 -4.33 11.38 2.83
CA CYS A 34 -4.67 11.29 4.25
C CYS A 34 -3.85 10.16 4.88
N PRO A 35 -3.46 10.30 6.16
CA PRO A 35 -2.80 9.20 6.85
C PRO A 35 -3.82 8.10 7.13
N THR A 36 -3.46 6.85 6.85
CA THR A 36 -4.21 5.66 7.27
C THR A 36 -3.53 5.07 8.48
N LYS A 37 -4.29 4.81 9.55
CA LYS A 37 -3.79 4.17 10.77
C LYS A 37 -4.54 2.86 10.98
N GLY A 38 -3.87 1.86 11.52
CA GLY A 38 -4.47 0.60 11.92
C GLY A 38 -4.07 0.27 13.34
N LYS A 39 -5.02 -0.08 14.19
CA LYS A 39 -4.77 -0.63 15.53
C LYS A 39 -5.58 -1.91 15.70
N ASP A 40 -4.90 -2.99 16.08
CA ASP A 40 -5.50 -4.30 16.33
C ASP A 40 -6.38 -4.80 15.15
N VAL A 41 -5.97 -4.47 13.92
CA VAL A 41 -6.68 -4.83 12.69
C VAL A 41 -6.51 -6.31 12.40
N ILE A 42 -7.63 -7.04 12.37
CA ILE A 42 -7.62 -8.46 12.01
C ILE A 42 -7.70 -8.59 10.49
N VAL A 43 -6.65 -9.15 9.89
CA VAL A 43 -6.55 -9.37 8.45
C VAL A 43 -6.42 -10.86 8.19
N PRO A 44 -7.28 -11.46 7.35
CA PRO A 44 -7.23 -12.90 7.09
C PRO A 44 -6.04 -13.26 6.19
N ILE A 45 -5.54 -14.49 6.29
CA ILE A 45 -4.30 -14.91 5.61
C ILE A 45 -4.42 -14.94 4.08
N ASP A 46 -5.64 -15.10 3.57
CA ASP A 46 -5.98 -15.07 2.15
C ASP A 46 -5.98 -13.65 1.56
N ALA A 47 -6.01 -12.61 2.39
CA ALA A 47 -5.83 -11.23 1.97
C ALA A 47 -4.38 -10.93 1.54
N ILE A 48 -3.42 -11.81 1.85
CA ILE A 48 -2.05 -11.69 1.35
C ILE A 48 -2.06 -11.77 -0.17
N ILE A 49 -1.39 -10.82 -0.82
CA ILE A 49 -1.25 -10.82 -2.28
C ILE A 49 -0.37 -12.03 -2.67
N GLY A 50 -0.94 -12.93 -3.48
CA GLY A 50 -0.31 -14.24 -3.77
C GLY A 50 -0.62 -15.33 -2.73
N GLY A 51 -1.57 -15.10 -1.82
CA GLY A 51 -1.98 -16.04 -0.79
C GLY A 51 -0.89 -16.32 0.24
N LYS A 52 -1.03 -17.43 0.98
CA LYS A 52 -0.06 -17.82 2.04
C LYS A 52 1.38 -17.93 1.53
N GLU A 53 1.58 -18.37 0.29
CA GLU A 53 2.89 -18.48 -0.36
C GLU A 53 3.51 -17.11 -0.66
N GLY A 54 2.69 -16.07 -0.80
CA GLY A 54 3.12 -14.69 -0.98
C GLY A 54 3.65 -14.03 0.30
N ALA A 55 3.46 -14.64 1.47
CA ALA A 55 3.99 -14.12 2.73
C ALA A 55 5.51 -13.96 2.65
N GLY A 56 6.01 -12.78 3.02
CA GLY A 56 7.44 -12.45 2.98
C GLY A 56 7.99 -11.93 1.66
N ASN A 57 7.21 -12.01 0.57
CA ASN A 57 7.62 -11.55 -0.75
C ASN A 57 7.29 -10.07 -1.03
N GLY A 58 6.72 -9.36 -0.05
CA GLY A 58 6.20 -8.01 -0.22
C GLY A 58 7.26 -6.96 -0.58
N TRP A 59 8.51 -7.12 -0.12
CA TRP A 59 9.59 -6.20 -0.54
C TRP A 59 9.86 -6.26 -2.04
N ARG A 60 9.93 -7.47 -2.60
CA ARG A 60 10.11 -7.67 -4.04
C ARG A 60 8.94 -7.08 -4.82
N MET A 61 7.70 -7.35 -4.38
CA MET A 61 6.48 -6.80 -5.01
C MET A 61 6.45 -5.26 -4.98
N LEU A 62 6.83 -4.66 -3.84
CA LEU A 62 6.92 -3.22 -3.68
C LEU A 62 7.93 -2.62 -4.66
N MET A 63 9.13 -3.20 -4.75
CA MET A 63 10.19 -2.72 -5.63
C MET A 63 9.82 -2.86 -7.12
N GLU A 64 9.20 -3.97 -7.51
CA GLU A 64 8.70 -4.17 -8.89
C GLU A 64 7.66 -3.11 -9.25
N SER A 65 6.67 -2.88 -8.38
CA SER A 65 5.62 -1.88 -8.60
C SER A 65 6.18 -0.46 -8.68
N LEU A 66 7.14 -0.15 -7.80
CA LEU A 66 7.85 1.12 -7.75
C LEU A 66 8.70 1.38 -9.01
N ALA A 67 9.33 0.34 -9.57
CA ALA A 67 10.11 0.44 -10.80
C ALA A 67 9.21 0.70 -12.01
N VAL A 68 8.10 -0.03 -12.13
CA VAL A 68 7.11 0.15 -13.20
C VAL A 68 6.50 1.56 -13.16
N GLY A 69 6.04 2.01 -11.99
CA GLY A 69 5.47 3.34 -11.82
C GLY A 69 6.45 4.45 -12.20
N ARG A 70 7.74 4.30 -11.85
CA ARG A 70 8.76 5.27 -12.27
C ARG A 70 9.06 5.21 -13.77
N GLY A 71 9.12 4.01 -14.36
CA GLY A 71 9.39 3.84 -15.78
C GLY A 71 8.28 4.36 -16.70
N ILE A 72 7.03 4.38 -16.22
CA ILE A 72 5.86 4.78 -17.01
C ILE A 72 5.35 6.18 -16.62
N SER A 73 5.02 6.39 -15.34
CA SER A 73 4.30 7.59 -14.90
C SER A 73 5.17 8.84 -14.81
N LEU A 74 6.45 8.71 -14.48
CA LEU A 74 7.34 9.89 -14.39
C LEU A 74 7.63 10.50 -15.77
N PRO A 75 7.99 9.74 -16.83
CA PRO A 75 8.12 10.30 -18.17
C PRO A 75 6.81 10.89 -18.70
N ALA A 76 5.67 10.22 -18.46
CA ALA A 76 4.36 10.69 -18.90
C ALA A 76 3.96 12.01 -18.23
N SER A 77 4.35 12.23 -16.97
CA SER A 77 4.06 13.48 -16.23
C SER A 77 5.08 14.60 -16.51
N SER A 78 6.19 14.30 -17.19
CA SER A 78 7.24 15.27 -17.54
C SER A 78 6.97 16.02 -18.86
N LEU A 79 5.94 15.61 -19.60
CA LEU A 79 5.48 16.24 -20.84
C LEU A 79 4.25 17.17 -20.64
N ALA A 80 3.83 17.37 -19.39
CA ALA A 80 2.76 18.29 -19.01
C ALA A 80 3.30 19.66 -18.58
#